data_AF-A0A7W0SDZ9-F1
#
_entry.id   AF-A0A7W0SDZ9-F1
#
_cell.length_a   1.000
_cell.length_b   1.000
_cell.length_c   1.000
_cell.angle_alpha   90.00
_cell.angle_beta   90.00
_cell.angle_gamma   90.00
#
_symmetry.space_group_name_H-M   'P 1'
#
loop_
_entity.id
_entity.type
_entity.pdbx_description
1 polymer ?
#
loop_
_entity_poly.entity_id
_entity_poly.type
_entity_poly.pdbx_seq_one_letter_code
_entity_poly.pdbx_strand_id
1 'polypeptide(L)'
;MKHNKQELDAIINDATSAIRDEQIDPSIIEKSATSVWALVRQQAADDNSSLGSINTMNTENTAEQIRGCADFQSLIPAYLDGKLSTARTLLLKDHSNECIPCRNELKAQKAYATTKSATYVAPHHTRGAARKSQNAPVNAVRKTNVARWGVAAALVVSLGLAGMFFIERLDLSGRTLAATVENATGAVYVVSDTESRQLA
;
A
#
# COMPACT_ATOMS: atom_id res chain seq x y z
N MET A 1 -17.13 -39.38 4.43
CA MET A 1 -15.99 -40.28 4.73
C MET A 1 -14.83 -39.41 5.19
N LYS A 2 -14.21 -39.70 6.33
CA LYS A 2 -13.12 -38.89 6.91
C LYS A 2 -11.81 -39.49 6.41
N HIS A 3 -11.19 -38.88 5.39
CA HIS A 3 -9.91 -39.36 4.88
C HIS A 3 -8.84 -39.30 5.96
N ASN A 4 -8.04 -40.36 6.06
CA ASN A 4 -6.97 -40.46 7.05
C ASN A 4 -5.85 -39.49 6.65
N LYS A 5 -5.24 -38.80 7.63
CA LYS A 5 -4.14 -37.84 7.39
C LYS A 5 -3.00 -38.48 6.59
N GLN A 6 -2.71 -39.75 6.85
CA GLN A 6 -1.67 -40.51 6.16
C GLN A 6 -1.97 -40.74 4.67
N GLU A 7 -3.24 -40.86 4.30
CA GLU A 7 -3.68 -41.01 2.90
C GLU A 7 -3.53 -39.69 2.14
N LEU A 8 -3.87 -38.57 2.79
CA LEU A 8 -3.71 -37.24 2.21
C LEU A 8 -2.23 -36.90 1.98
N ASP A 9 -1.38 -37.20 2.97
CA ASP A 9 0.07 -36.98 2.86
C ASP A 9 0.68 -37.85 1.73
N ALA A 10 0.16 -39.07 1.52
CA ALA A 10 0.59 -39.93 0.41
C ALA A 10 0.23 -39.35 -0.96
N ILE A 11 -1.00 -38.83 -1.12
CA ILE A 11 -1.47 -38.23 -2.38
C ILE A 11 -0.66 -36.97 -2.72
N ILE A 12 -0.34 -36.13 -1.73
CA ILE A 12 0.45 -34.91 -1.95
C ILE A 12 1.87 -35.26 -2.39
N ASN A 13 2.49 -36.26 -1.76
CA ASN A 13 3.85 -36.69 -2.12
C ASN A 13 3.89 -37.33 -3.51
N ASP A 14 2.88 -38.11 -3.87
CA ASP A 14 2.74 -38.70 -5.20
C ASP A 14 2.59 -37.61 -6.28
N ALA A 15 1.66 -36.67 -6.08
CA ALA A 15 1.48 -35.54 -7.00
C ALA A 15 2.74 -34.67 -7.13
N THR A 16 3.45 -34.42 -6.03
CA THR A 16 4.70 -33.66 -6.04
C THR A 16 5.81 -34.40 -6.78
N SER A 17 5.88 -35.73 -6.62
CA SER A 17 6.85 -36.56 -7.32
C SER A 17 6.56 -36.61 -8.82
N ALA A 18 5.27 -36.73 -9.19
CA ALA A 18 4.84 -36.70 -10.58
C ALA A 18 5.21 -35.39 -11.30
N ILE A 19 4.98 -34.23 -10.66
CA ILE A 19 5.38 -32.92 -11.22
C ILE A 19 6.91 -32.82 -11.35
N ARG A 20 7.66 -33.32 -10.35
CA ARG A 20 9.11 -33.21 -10.35
C ARG A 20 9.77 -34.09 -11.41
N ASP A 21 9.21 -35.28 -11.62
CA ASP A 21 9.77 -36.28 -12.53
C ASP A 21 9.19 -36.13 -13.97
N GLU A 22 8.24 -35.20 -14.18
CA GLU A 22 7.72 -34.84 -15.50
C GLU A 22 8.84 -34.24 -16.37
N GLN A 23 9.25 -34.98 -17.39
CA GLN A 23 10.19 -34.47 -18.39
C GLN A 23 9.44 -33.58 -19.39
N ILE A 24 9.73 -32.28 -19.32
CA ILE A 24 9.25 -31.31 -20.30
C ILE A 24 10.04 -31.48 -21.60
N ASP A 25 9.34 -31.60 -22.72
CA ASP A 25 9.95 -31.68 -24.05
C ASP A 25 10.88 -30.46 -24.28
N PRO A 26 12.17 -30.66 -24.58
CA PRO A 26 13.11 -29.57 -24.84
C PRO A 26 12.63 -28.64 -25.97
N SER A 27 11.86 -29.14 -26.94
CA SER A 27 11.31 -28.33 -28.02
C SER A 27 10.30 -27.27 -27.53
N ILE A 28 9.56 -27.56 -26.45
CA ILE A 28 8.63 -26.63 -25.82
C ILE A 28 9.38 -25.54 -25.06
N ILE A 29 10.51 -25.89 -24.43
CA ILE A 29 11.37 -24.94 -23.72
C ILE A 29 11.95 -23.92 -24.72
N GLU A 30 12.48 -24.38 -25.84
CA GLU A 30 13.04 -23.50 -26.88
C GLU A 30 11.99 -22.59 -27.52
N LYS A 31 10.80 -23.13 -27.82
CA LYS A 31 9.66 -22.34 -28.36
C LYS A 31 9.17 -21.31 -27.35
N SER A 32 9.09 -21.67 -26.07
CA SER A 32 8.66 -20.76 -25.00
C SER A 32 9.68 -19.66 -24.77
N ALA A 33 10.97 -20.00 -24.71
CA ALA A 33 12.05 -19.02 -24.61
C ALA A 33 11.99 -18.03 -25.79
N THR A 34 11.87 -18.53 -27.02
CA THR A 34 11.78 -17.67 -28.21
C THR A 34 10.57 -16.73 -28.15
N SER A 35 9.40 -17.25 -27.75
CA SER A 35 8.16 -16.47 -27.63
C SER A 35 8.26 -15.40 -26.55
N VAL A 36 8.79 -15.73 -25.37
CA VAL A 36 8.98 -14.75 -24.27
C VAL A 36 9.98 -13.68 -24.68
N TRP A 37 11.09 -14.06 -25.33
CA TRP A 37 12.06 -13.09 -25.84
C TRP A 37 11.50 -12.22 -26.96
N ALA A 38 10.58 -12.72 -27.78
CA ALA A 38 9.85 -11.89 -28.75
C ALA A 38 8.93 -10.88 -28.04
N LEU A 39 8.17 -11.33 -27.04
CA LEU A 39 7.26 -10.48 -26.28
C LEU A 39 8.01 -9.40 -25.48
N VAL A 40 9.11 -9.75 -24.81
CA VAL A 40 9.97 -8.79 -24.10
C VAL A 40 10.55 -7.74 -25.05
N ARG A 41 10.98 -8.14 -26.25
CA ARG A 41 11.47 -7.19 -27.27
C ARG A 41 10.37 -6.28 -27.79
N GLN A 42 9.16 -6.81 -27.98
CA GLN A 42 8.01 -6.02 -28.40
C GLN A 42 7.59 -5.02 -27.32
N GLN A 43 7.51 -5.46 -26.06
CA GLN A 43 7.22 -4.61 -24.92
C GLN A 43 8.28 -3.52 -24.74
N ALA A 44 9.57 -3.85 -24.90
CA ALA A 44 10.64 -2.86 -24.90
C ALA A 44 10.52 -1.85 -26.05
N ALA A 45 9.99 -2.24 -27.22
CA ALA A 45 9.75 -1.32 -28.33
C ALA A 45 8.53 -0.41 -28.07
N ASP A 46 7.46 -0.95 -27.49
CA ASP A 46 6.22 -0.23 -27.17
C ASP A 46 6.42 0.76 -26.00
N ASP A 47 7.21 0.38 -25.00
CA ASP A 47 7.61 1.25 -23.88
C ASP A 47 8.50 2.42 -24.36
N ASN A 48 9.31 2.21 -25.40
CA ASN A 48 10.14 3.26 -26.01
C ASN A 48 9.37 4.22 -26.94
N SER A 49 8.13 3.86 -27.34
CA SER A 49 7.28 4.71 -28.19
C SER A 49 6.31 5.59 -27.38
N SER A 50 6.05 5.25 -26.11
CA SER A 50 5.15 6.01 -25.22
C SER A 50 5.84 6.79 -24.10
N LEU A 51 7.14 6.59 -23.87
CA LEU A 51 7.97 7.51 -23.10
C LEU A 51 9.41 7.38 -23.58
N GLY A 52 9.94 8.42 -24.21
CA GLY A 52 11.27 8.39 -24.80
C GLY A 52 12.34 7.87 -23.83
N SER A 53 13.13 6.92 -24.33
CA SER A 53 14.43 6.52 -23.83
C SER A 53 14.44 5.71 -22.53
N ILE A 54 14.09 4.42 -22.60
CA ILE A 54 14.67 3.43 -21.68
C ILE A 54 15.27 2.27 -22.49
N ASN A 55 16.58 2.40 -22.72
CA ASN A 55 17.59 1.34 -22.83
C ASN A 55 17.67 0.52 -24.13
N THR A 56 18.15 1.16 -25.19
CA THR A 56 19.09 0.49 -26.13
C THR A 56 20.50 0.68 -25.57
N MET A 57 21.34 -0.36 -25.58
CA MET A 57 22.74 -0.32 -25.12
C MET A 57 23.49 0.91 -25.66
N ASN A 58 23.56 1.97 -24.85
CA ASN A 58 24.33 3.17 -25.13
C ASN A 58 25.56 3.17 -24.22
N THR A 59 26.70 2.82 -24.79
CA THR A 59 28.05 2.88 -24.20
C THR A 59 28.51 4.32 -23.90
N GLU A 60 27.65 5.34 -24.05
CA GLU A 60 28.01 6.75 -23.85
C GLU A 60 27.33 7.45 -22.65
N ASN A 61 26.50 6.76 -21.85
CA ASN A 61 25.94 7.32 -20.61
C ASN A 61 26.56 6.69 -19.37
N THR A 62 27.77 7.12 -19.03
CA THR A 62 28.38 6.86 -17.71
C THR A 62 27.60 7.49 -16.56
N ALA A 63 26.56 8.30 -16.85
CA ALA A 63 25.65 8.91 -15.89
C ALA A 63 24.42 8.05 -15.53
N GLU A 64 24.15 6.95 -16.24
CA GLU A 64 22.95 6.11 -16.01
C GLU A 64 23.23 4.82 -15.26
N GLN A 65 24.50 4.48 -15.06
CA GLN A 65 24.88 3.27 -14.35
C GLN A 65 25.09 3.58 -12.86
N ILE A 66 24.14 3.16 -12.04
CA ILE A 66 24.26 3.23 -10.58
C ILE A 66 25.18 2.08 -10.15
N ARG A 67 26.46 2.38 -9.94
CA ARG A 67 27.51 1.41 -9.58
C ARG A 67 27.67 1.29 -8.06
N GLY A 68 27.30 2.32 -7.30
CA GLY A 68 27.51 2.30 -5.86
C GLY A 68 26.84 3.42 -5.07
N CYS A 69 27.24 3.54 -3.81
CA CYS A 69 26.64 4.45 -2.84
C CYS A 69 26.69 5.92 -3.27
N ALA A 70 27.76 6.35 -3.95
CA ALA A 70 27.91 7.73 -4.42
C ALA A 70 26.83 8.12 -5.43
N ASP A 71 26.48 7.19 -6.33
CA ASP A 71 25.45 7.41 -7.34
C ASP A 71 24.08 7.53 -6.68
N PHE A 72 23.76 6.66 -5.70
CA PHE A 72 22.54 6.79 -4.92
C PHE A 72 22.46 8.10 -4.13
N GLN A 73 23.58 8.57 -3.56
CA GLN A 73 23.63 9.84 -2.85
C GLN A 73 23.33 11.04 -3.77
N SER A 74 23.80 10.99 -5.01
CA SER A 74 23.51 12.03 -6.02
C SER A 74 22.01 12.13 -6.38
N LEU A 75 21.26 11.03 -6.21
CA LEU A 75 19.82 10.98 -6.49
C LEU A 75 18.95 11.48 -5.33
N ILE A 76 19.52 11.64 -4.12
CA ILE A 76 18.78 12.05 -2.92
C ILE A 76 18.12 13.44 -3.07
N PRO A 77 18.79 14.49 -3.59
CA PRO A 77 18.15 15.79 -3.77
C PRO A 77 16.94 15.72 -4.72
N ALA A 78 17.08 15.01 -5.85
CA ALA A 78 16.00 14.82 -6.81
C ALA A 78 14.85 13.98 -6.25
N TYR A 79 15.15 13.03 -5.36
CA TYR A 79 14.15 12.26 -4.61
C TYR A 79 13.36 13.14 -3.62
N LEU A 80 14.04 14.01 -2.87
CA LEU A 80 13.39 14.93 -1.94
C LEU A 80 12.51 15.96 -2.67
N ASP A 81 12.93 16.38 -3.86
CA ASP A 81 12.17 17.25 -4.76
C ASP A 81 10.99 16.53 -5.46
N GLY A 82 10.85 15.21 -5.32
CA GLY A 82 9.80 14.42 -5.97
C GLY A 82 9.94 14.31 -7.49
N LYS A 83 11.12 14.64 -8.06
CA LYS A 83 11.38 14.66 -9.50
C LYS A 83 12.00 13.35 -10.01
N LEU A 84 12.20 12.37 -9.13
CA LEU A 84 12.83 11.11 -9.48
C LEU A 84 11.81 10.16 -10.12
N SER A 85 12.20 9.45 -11.18
CA SER A 85 11.33 8.46 -11.82
C SER A 85 10.95 7.35 -10.83
N THR A 86 9.80 6.70 -11.07
CA THR A 86 9.26 5.65 -10.19
C THR A 86 10.26 4.50 -9.99
N ALA A 87 10.91 4.04 -11.07
CA ALA A 87 11.91 2.98 -11.02
C ALA A 87 13.12 3.36 -10.14
N ARG A 88 13.66 4.58 -10.32
CA ARG A 88 14.81 5.05 -9.53
C ARG A 88 14.45 5.29 -8.06
N THR A 89 13.22 5.69 -7.79
CA THR A 89 12.70 5.83 -6.42
C THR A 89 12.63 4.49 -5.71
N LEU A 90 12.18 3.44 -6.39
CA LEU A 90 12.12 2.10 -5.84
C LEU A 90 13.53 1.58 -5.48
N LEU A 91 14.49 1.72 -6.41
CA LEU A 91 15.88 1.34 -6.18
C LEU A 91 16.55 2.11 -5.03
N LEU A 92 16.32 3.43 -4.95
CA LEU A 92 16.88 4.25 -3.87
C LEU A 92 16.31 3.83 -2.50
N LYS A 93 15.01 3.54 -2.42
CA LYS A 93 14.36 3.08 -1.18
C LYS A 93 14.94 1.75 -0.72
N ASP A 94 15.03 0.79 -1.62
CA ASP A 94 15.60 -0.52 -1.36
C ASP A 94 17.05 -0.41 -0.84
N HIS A 95 17.90 0.28 -1.59
CA HIS A 95 19.29 0.49 -1.18
C HIS A 95 19.42 1.25 0.15
N SER A 96 18.59 2.27 0.41
CA SER A 96 18.62 3.02 1.68
C SER A 96 18.16 2.20 2.90
N ASN A 97 17.39 1.12 2.68
CA ASN A 97 16.99 0.23 3.76
C ASN A 97 18.17 -0.67 4.18
N GLU A 98 18.94 -1.16 3.22
CA GLU A 98 20.09 -2.04 3.45
C GLU A 98 21.37 -1.26 3.84
N CYS A 99 21.61 -0.11 3.21
CA CYS A 99 22.84 0.66 3.33
C CYS A 99 22.74 1.79 4.37
N ILE A 100 23.39 1.59 5.53
CA ILE A 100 23.46 2.56 6.64
C ILE A 100 23.94 3.96 6.22
N PRO A 101 25.05 4.15 5.47
CA PRO A 101 25.53 5.49 5.12
C PRO A 101 24.54 6.24 4.22
N CYS A 102 23.96 5.57 3.23
CA CYS A 102 22.93 6.17 2.36
C CYS A 102 21.67 6.56 3.16
N ARG A 103 21.27 5.75 4.15
CA ARG A 103 20.17 6.08 5.06
C ARG A 103 20.43 7.33 5.90
N ASN A 104 21.65 7.46 6.41
CA ASN A 104 22.02 8.61 7.23
C ASN A 104 22.07 9.89 6.40
N GLU A 105 22.63 9.82 5.19
CA GLU A 105 22.65 10.95 4.25
C GLU A 105 21.23 11.39 3.86
N LEU A 106 20.34 10.44 3.57
CA LEU A 106 18.94 10.72 3.28
C LEU A 106 18.24 11.45 4.45
N LYS A 107 18.50 11.03 5.69
CA LYS A 107 17.97 11.70 6.89
C LYS A 107 18.56 13.10 7.05
N ALA A 108 19.87 13.26 6.83
CA ALA A 108 20.56 14.55 6.94
C ALA A 108 20.03 15.56 5.92
N GLN A 109 19.90 15.17 4.65
CA GLN A 109 19.35 16.03 3.61
C GLN A 109 17.88 16.36 3.84
N LYS A 110 17.08 15.42 4.35
CA LYS A 110 15.68 15.70 4.73
C LYS A 110 15.58 16.73 5.86
N ALA A 111 16.46 16.64 6.86
CA ALA A 111 16.54 17.64 7.94
C ALA A 111 16.93 19.02 7.39
N TYR A 112 17.93 19.07 6.50
CA TYR A 112 18.35 20.31 5.83
C TYR A 112 17.25 20.93 4.95
N ALA A 113 16.51 20.12 4.20
CA ALA A 113 15.36 20.59 3.41
C ALA A 113 14.26 21.18 4.30
N THR A 114 14.04 20.60 5.48
CA THR A 114 13.04 21.07 6.46
C THR A 114 13.46 22.40 7.11
N THR A 115 14.75 22.59 7.41
CA THR A 115 15.25 23.87 7.97
C THR A 115 15.30 24.99 6.94
N LYS A 116 15.58 24.68 5.67
CA LYS A 116 15.60 25.67 4.58
C LYS A 116 14.20 26.16 4.17
N SER A 117 13.17 25.33 4.36
CA SER A 117 11.77 25.67 4.08
C SER A 117 11.04 26.32 5.26
N ALA A 118 11.60 26.28 6.46
CA ALA A 118 11.13 27.03 7.60
C ALA A 118 11.49 28.52 7.44
N THR A 119 10.73 29.24 6.62
CA THR A 119 10.70 30.71 6.70
C THR A 119 10.18 31.06 8.09
N TYR A 120 11.09 31.40 8.99
CA TYR A 120 10.77 31.92 10.31
C TYR A 120 10.04 33.25 10.13
N VAL A 121 8.70 33.22 10.13
CA VAL A 121 7.90 34.43 10.29
C VAL A 121 8.00 34.81 11.76
N ALA A 122 8.88 35.78 12.05
CA ALA A 122 8.95 36.38 13.36
C ALA A 122 7.55 36.94 13.72
N PRO A 123 6.95 36.58 14.86
CA PRO A 123 5.70 37.18 15.28
C PRO A 123 5.97 38.67 15.55
N HIS A 124 5.26 39.55 14.86
CA HIS A 124 5.21 40.97 15.22
C HIS A 124 4.48 41.11 16.56
N HIS A 125 5.21 41.01 17.66
CA HIS A 125 4.70 41.33 18.98
C HIS A 125 4.53 42.85 19.09
N THR A 126 3.32 43.36 18.88
CA THR A 126 2.96 44.72 19.26
C THR A 126 3.11 44.85 20.78
N ARG A 127 4.15 45.55 21.21
CA ARG A 127 4.45 45.85 22.61
C ARG A 127 3.37 46.77 23.19
N GLY A 128 2.32 46.18 23.76
CA GLY A 128 1.49 46.83 24.78
C GLY A 128 2.22 46.77 26.12
N ALA A 129 2.66 47.93 26.62
CA ALA A 129 3.31 48.06 27.91
C ALA A 129 2.33 47.73 29.05
N ALA A 130 2.54 46.62 29.76
CA ALA A 130 1.89 46.36 31.04
C ALA A 130 2.79 45.50 31.96
N ARG A 131 3.42 46.20 32.91
CA ARG A 131 3.82 45.82 34.28
C ARG A 131 4.00 44.32 34.63
N LYS A 132 5.27 44.01 34.94
CA LYS A 132 5.76 43.31 36.16
C LYS A 132 4.90 42.15 36.72
N SER A 133 5.34 40.92 36.45
CA SER A 133 5.39 39.86 37.46
C SER A 133 6.41 38.81 37.05
N GLN A 134 7.55 38.81 37.75
CA GLN A 134 8.51 37.72 37.73
C GLN A 134 7.91 36.58 38.56
N ASN A 135 8.07 35.34 38.08
CA ASN A 135 7.69 34.07 38.72
C ASN A 135 6.32 33.49 38.30
N ALA A 136 6.24 32.98 37.07
CA ALA A 136 5.24 31.98 36.70
C ALA A 136 5.89 30.88 35.84
N PRO A 137 5.66 29.58 36.13
CA PRO A 137 6.36 28.49 35.45
C PRO A 137 5.89 28.34 34.00
N VAL A 138 6.85 28.46 33.08
CA VAL A 138 6.74 28.30 31.61
C VAL A 138 6.19 26.92 31.14
N ASN A 139 5.90 26.01 32.06
CA ASN A 139 5.40 24.66 31.76
C ASN A 139 3.86 24.55 31.66
N ALA A 140 3.11 25.61 31.99
CA ALA A 140 1.64 25.55 31.95
C ALA A 140 1.05 25.65 30.53
N VAL A 141 1.75 26.29 29.58
CA VAL A 141 1.21 26.57 28.23
C VAL A 141 1.36 25.39 27.27
N ARG A 142 2.32 24.47 27.49
CA ARG A 142 2.46 23.26 26.65
C ARG A 142 1.42 22.18 26.95
N LYS A 143 0.89 22.11 28.18
CA LYS A 143 -0.09 21.09 28.57
C LYS A 143 -1.48 21.32 27.96
N THR A 144 -1.86 22.56 27.67
CA THR A 144 -3.21 22.88 27.19
C THR A 144 -3.43 22.48 25.73
N ASN A 145 -2.39 22.50 24.89
CA ASN A 145 -2.53 22.10 23.49
C ASN A 145 -2.62 20.58 23.35
N VAL A 146 -1.77 19.81 24.04
CA VAL A 146 -1.79 18.32 23.97
C VAL A 146 -3.09 17.74 24.55
N ALA A 147 -3.64 18.34 25.61
CA ALA A 147 -4.91 17.92 26.18
C ALA A 147 -6.10 18.14 25.21
N ARG A 148 -6.09 19.21 24.41
CA ARG A 148 -7.15 19.50 23.44
C ARG A 148 -7.15 18.54 22.24
N TRP A 149 -5.98 18.11 21.79
CA TRP A 149 -5.86 17.11 20.73
C TRP A 149 -6.21 15.69 21.22
N GLY A 150 -5.95 15.37 22.49
CA GLY A 150 -6.34 14.09 23.09
C GLY A 150 -7.85 13.86 23.14
N VAL A 151 -8.63 14.90 23.48
CA VAL A 151 -10.10 14.82 23.53
C VAL A 151 -10.70 14.62 22.13
N ALA A 152 -10.18 15.31 21.11
CA ALA A 152 -10.64 15.17 19.74
C ALA A 152 -10.41 13.74 19.20
N ALA A 153 -9.23 13.16 19.45
CA ALA A 153 -8.91 11.79 19.03
C ALA A 153 -9.82 10.75 19.69
N ALA A 154 -10.10 10.91 20.99
CA ALA A 154 -10.99 10.01 21.72
C ALA A 154 -12.43 10.02 21.18
N LEU A 155 -12.94 11.18 20.76
CA LEU A 155 -14.28 11.30 20.17
C LEU A 155 -14.38 10.64 18.80
N VAL A 156 -13.35 10.74 17.95
CA VAL A 156 -13.35 10.08 16.63
C VAL A 156 -13.32 8.56 16.80
N VAL A 157 -12.50 8.06 17.73
CA VAL A 157 -12.40 6.62 17.99
C VAL A 157 -13.71 6.07 18.56
N SER A 158 -14.34 6.79 19.51
CA SER A 158 -15.61 6.33 20.09
C SER A 158 -16.78 6.38 19.11
N LEU A 159 -16.90 7.43 18.29
CA LEU A 159 -17.92 7.47 17.22
C LEU A 159 -17.68 6.40 16.15
N GLY A 160 -16.42 6.17 15.76
CA GLY A 160 -16.07 5.15 14.77
C GLY A 160 -16.42 3.74 15.25
N LEU A 161 -16.04 3.39 16.48
CA LEU A 161 -16.38 2.10 17.10
C LEU A 161 -17.87 1.93 17.32
N ALA A 162 -18.58 2.96 17.79
CA ALA A 162 -20.02 2.90 17.96
C ALA A 162 -20.75 2.77 16.62
N GLY A 163 -20.31 3.48 15.58
CA GLY A 163 -20.85 3.36 14.23
C GLY A 163 -20.63 1.98 13.62
N MET A 164 -19.42 1.42 13.77
CA MET A 164 -19.11 0.06 13.31
C MET A 164 -19.97 -1.00 14.03
N PHE A 165 -20.08 -0.91 15.35
CA PHE A 165 -20.90 -1.83 16.15
C PHE A 165 -22.39 -1.71 15.83
N PHE A 166 -22.85 -0.50 15.50
CA PHE A 166 -24.24 -0.27 15.10
C PHE A 166 -24.53 -0.82 13.70
N ILE A 167 -23.58 -0.75 12.75
CA ILE A 167 -23.70 -1.35 11.42
C ILE A 167 -23.72 -2.88 11.52
N GLU A 168 -22.85 -3.48 12.35
CA GLU A 168 -22.87 -4.94 12.59
C GLU A 168 -24.18 -5.40 13.27
N ARG A 169 -24.73 -4.58 14.17
CA ARG A 169 -25.96 -4.93 14.89
C ARG A 169 -27.23 -4.65 14.08
N LEU A 170 -27.20 -3.66 13.19
CA LEU A 170 -28.25 -3.32 12.24
C LEU A 170 -27.88 -3.78 10.84
N ASP A 171 -27.28 -4.96 10.74
CA ASP A 171 -27.10 -5.66 9.48
C ASP A 171 -28.48 -6.08 8.93
N LEU A 172 -29.25 -5.07 8.54
CA LEU A 172 -30.33 -5.06 7.55
C LEU A 172 -29.71 -5.13 6.14
N SER A 173 -28.53 -5.76 5.98
CA SER A 173 -27.98 -6.14 4.69
C SER A 173 -28.81 -7.26 4.09
N GLY A 174 -30.07 -6.97 3.77
CA GLY A 174 -30.85 -7.39 2.60
C GLY A 174 -30.81 -8.85 2.13
N ARG A 175 -30.27 -9.80 2.90
CA ARG A 175 -30.03 -11.17 2.46
C ARG A 175 -30.98 -12.19 3.05
N THR A 176 -31.80 -11.79 4.03
CA THR A 176 -32.95 -12.59 4.47
C THR A 176 -34.10 -11.65 4.82
N LEU A 177 -34.82 -11.18 3.78
CA LEU A 177 -36.20 -10.73 3.96
C LEU A 177 -37.03 -11.97 4.32
N ALA A 178 -36.90 -12.44 5.57
CA ALA A 178 -37.80 -13.43 6.14
C ALA A 178 -39.12 -12.72 6.43
N ALA A 179 -39.92 -12.50 5.39
CA ALA A 179 -41.29 -12.06 5.53
C ALA A 179 -42.12 -13.28 5.99
N THR A 180 -42.48 -13.32 7.27
CA THR A 180 -43.44 -14.30 7.77
C THR A 180 -44.84 -13.84 7.34
N VAL A 181 -45.49 -14.59 6.45
CA VAL A 181 -46.88 -14.34 6.07
C VAL A 181 -47.76 -14.85 7.20
N GLU A 182 -48.33 -13.93 7.99
CA GLU A 182 -49.16 -14.29 9.15
C GLU A 182 -50.59 -14.67 8.73
N ASN A 183 -51.07 -14.18 7.59
CA ASN A 183 -52.35 -14.58 7.00
C ASN A 183 -52.33 -14.37 5.49
N ALA A 184 -52.76 -15.38 4.73
CA ALA A 184 -53.00 -15.29 3.29
C ALA A 184 -54.45 -15.70 3.01
N THR A 185 -55.22 -14.80 2.39
CA THR A 185 -56.59 -15.09 1.98
C THR A 185 -56.56 -15.62 0.54
N GLY A 186 -56.15 -16.88 0.36
CA GLY A 186 -56.05 -17.53 -0.95
C GLY A 186 -54.97 -18.62 -1.00
N ALA A 187 -54.83 -19.27 -2.17
CA ALA A 187 -53.81 -20.28 -2.41
C ALA A 187 -52.41 -19.65 -2.41
N VAL A 188 -51.46 -20.26 -1.71
CA VAL A 188 -50.08 -19.77 -1.62
C VAL A 188 -49.19 -20.56 -2.56
N TYR A 189 -48.32 -19.90 -3.32
CA TYR A 189 -47.40 -20.54 -4.26
C TYR A 189 -45.96 -20.20 -3.91
N VAL A 190 -45.08 -21.20 -3.93
CA VAL A 190 -43.63 -20.99 -3.94
C VAL A 190 -43.18 -20.94 -5.38
N VAL A 191 -42.56 -19.81 -5.75
CA VAL A 191 -41.95 -19.60 -7.06
C VAL A 191 -40.44 -19.61 -6.88
N SER A 192 -39.79 -20.59 -7.47
CA SER A 192 -38.35 -20.63 -7.68
C SER A 192 -38.05 -20.37 -9.16
N ASP A 193 -36.81 -20.03 -9.49
CA ASP A 193 -36.41 -19.74 -10.89
C ASP A 193 -36.74 -20.86 -11.88
N THR A 194 -36.98 -22.09 -11.39
CA THR A 194 -37.21 -23.28 -12.21
C THR A 194 -38.56 -23.96 -11.99
N GLU A 195 -39.33 -23.59 -10.96
CA GLU A 195 -40.62 -24.23 -10.67
C GLU A 195 -41.53 -23.36 -9.81
N SER A 196 -42.83 -23.38 -10.11
CA SER A 196 -43.89 -22.87 -9.24
C SER A 196 -44.72 -24.03 -8.66
N ARG A 197 -44.74 -24.17 -7.34
CA ARG A 197 -45.51 -25.21 -6.63
C ARG A 197 -46.45 -24.58 -5.60
N GLN A 198 -47.70 -25.04 -5.55
CA GLN A 198 -48.69 -24.60 -4.58
C GLN A 198 -48.42 -25.21 -3.20
N LEU A 199 -48.37 -24.36 -2.17
CA LEU A 199 -48.35 -24.71 -0.75
C LEU A 199 -49.73 -24.41 -0.15
N ALA A 200 -50.62 -25.39 -0.28
CA ALA A 200 -52.04 -25.35 0.12
C ALA A 200 -52.92 -24.38 -0.70
#